data_AF-A0A316XDY4-F1
#
_entry.id   AF-A0A316XDY4-F1
#
_cell.length_a   1.000
_cell.length_b   1.000
_cell.length_c   1.000
_cell.angle_alpha   90.00
_cell.angle_beta   90.00
_cell.angle_gamma   90.00
#
_symmetry.space_group_name_H-M   'P 1'
#
loop_
_entity.id
_entity.type
_entity.pdbx_description
1 polymer ?
#
loop_
_entity_poly.entity_id
_entity_poly.type
_entity_poly.pdbx_seq_one_letter_code
_entity_poly.pdbx_strand_id
1 'polypeptide(L)'
;MKKNIIAGFAAILLLASCNKDKEILNTLNTYNNSMEAKGYHFGDKLQLPKEVTENAESVTISFGDKETTDLTIDPKFFTLGDNAVTFNIKTKGGEVLNQDATINVFAKNPEKNITYQIIAEYPHDPKNFVQGFQVEGNTIYESDGQNGSSQILKYTLGTTTPLASTKQAPEDFSEGSTIVGDKVYQLTWQSKKGYIYDKNSLKLLSEFAYPNVLGEGWGLTYDGKNLIASDGSKLLYFLDPADPSKLVKYIAVAGSSQAYDQLNELEYHNGFIYANVWQKPVILKINPANGEVVGTFDFTEIAKQNTKGSDDVLNGIAFKGENMLVTGKNWPKIYEVQIK
;
A
#
# COMPACT_ATOMS: atom_id res chain seq x y z
N MET A 1 -59.85 42.68 -25.90
CA MET A 1 -59.18 42.36 -24.63
C MET A 1 -58.63 40.94 -24.71
N LYS A 2 -57.32 40.75 -24.92
CA LYS A 2 -56.64 39.45 -24.79
C LYS A 2 -55.40 39.70 -23.93
N LYS A 3 -55.38 39.16 -22.70
CA LYS A 3 -54.19 39.11 -21.84
C LYS A 3 -53.93 37.66 -21.47
N ASN A 4 -52.91 37.11 -22.14
CA ASN A 4 -51.84 36.24 -21.65
C ASN A 4 -52.13 35.27 -20.49
N ILE A 5 -52.33 34.00 -20.87
CA ILE A 5 -52.08 32.82 -20.03
C ILE A 5 -50.81 32.17 -20.57
N ILE A 6 -49.62 32.58 -20.11
CA ILE A 6 -48.34 31.89 -20.43
C ILE A 6 -47.47 31.66 -19.17
N ALA A 7 -47.80 32.23 -18.00
CA ALA A 7 -46.94 32.15 -16.82
C ALA A 7 -46.95 30.81 -16.03
N GLY A 8 -47.82 29.84 -16.38
CA GLY A 8 -47.97 28.59 -15.61
C GLY A 8 -47.12 27.41 -16.09
N PHE A 9 -46.78 27.33 -17.38
CA PHE A 9 -46.09 26.16 -17.94
C PHE A 9 -44.59 26.12 -17.65
N ALA A 10 -43.93 27.28 -17.64
CA ALA A 10 -42.49 27.37 -17.40
C ALA A 10 -42.11 26.95 -15.96
N ALA A 11 -42.89 27.34 -14.95
CA ALA A 11 -42.65 26.98 -13.56
C ALA A 11 -42.87 25.47 -13.29
N ILE A 12 -43.87 24.84 -13.94
CA ILE A 12 -44.13 23.40 -13.83
C ILE A 12 -43.02 22.59 -14.50
N LEU A 13 -42.54 23.03 -15.67
CA LEU A 13 -41.42 22.38 -16.37
C LEU A 13 -40.12 22.46 -15.57
N LEU A 14 -39.83 23.61 -14.94
CA LEU A 14 -38.67 23.77 -14.06
C LEU A 14 -38.75 22.86 -12.82
N LEU A 15 -39.92 22.78 -12.16
CA LEU A 15 -40.11 21.90 -10.99
C LEU A 15 -40.02 20.42 -11.36
N ALA A 16 -40.53 20.02 -12.53
CA ALA A 16 -40.42 18.65 -13.03
C ALA A 16 -38.97 18.28 -13.38
N SER A 17 -38.20 19.21 -13.96
CA SER A 17 -36.77 19.02 -14.24
C SER A 17 -35.97 18.84 -12.95
N CYS A 18 -36.15 19.73 -11.98
CA CYS A 18 -35.48 19.64 -10.68
C CYS A 18 -35.78 18.33 -9.93
N ASN A 19 -37.00 17.80 -10.07
CA ASN A 19 -37.35 16.50 -9.47
C ASN A 19 -36.61 15.34 -10.14
N LYS A 20 -36.48 15.35 -11.47
CA LYS A 20 -35.73 14.32 -12.20
C LYS A 20 -34.23 14.37 -11.91
N ASP A 21 -33.64 15.55 -11.85
CA ASP A 21 -32.22 15.71 -11.55
C ASP A 21 -31.89 15.14 -10.16
N LYS A 22 -32.77 15.39 -9.18
CA LYS A 22 -32.65 14.82 -7.84
C LYS A 22 -32.81 13.29 -7.84
N GLU A 23 -33.71 12.75 -8.66
CA GLU A 23 -33.91 11.30 -8.80
C GLU A 23 -32.69 10.60 -9.41
N ILE A 24 -32.09 11.19 -10.46
CA ILE A 24 -30.84 10.72 -11.07
C ILE A 24 -29.73 10.64 -10.01
N LEU A 25 -29.50 11.74 -9.27
CA LEU A 25 -28.44 11.81 -8.26
C LEU A 25 -28.67 10.82 -7.11
N ASN A 26 -29.91 10.67 -6.62
CA ASN A 26 -30.21 9.72 -5.55
C ASN A 26 -30.03 8.26 -5.99
N THR A 27 -30.49 7.92 -7.19
CA THR A 27 -30.35 6.58 -7.76
C THR A 27 -28.89 6.24 -8.02
N LEU A 28 -28.12 7.17 -8.57
CA LEU A 28 -26.68 7.00 -8.76
C LEU A 28 -25.93 6.90 -7.43
N ASN A 29 -26.30 7.69 -6.42
CA ASN A 29 -25.70 7.58 -5.07
C ASN A 29 -25.90 6.18 -4.48
N THR A 30 -27.13 5.68 -4.57
CA THR A 30 -27.49 4.36 -4.05
C THR A 30 -26.73 3.25 -4.78
N TYR A 31 -26.61 3.37 -6.10
CA TYR A 31 -25.80 2.45 -6.91
C TYR A 31 -24.32 2.49 -6.51
N ASN A 32 -23.73 3.68 -6.43
CA ASN A 32 -22.31 3.85 -6.09
C ASN A 32 -22.01 3.28 -4.70
N ASN A 33 -22.82 3.58 -3.68
CA ASN A 33 -22.63 3.02 -2.34
C ASN A 33 -22.72 1.49 -2.32
N SER A 34 -23.61 0.90 -3.13
CA SER A 34 -23.71 -0.56 -3.24
C SER A 34 -22.49 -1.19 -3.93
N MET A 35 -21.95 -0.50 -4.93
CA MET A 35 -20.81 -0.97 -5.72
C MET A 35 -19.48 -0.68 -5.02
N GLU A 36 -19.40 0.32 -4.17
CA GLU A 36 -18.24 0.55 -3.29
C GLU A 36 -18.03 -0.65 -2.36
N ALA A 37 -19.10 -1.18 -1.77
CA ALA A 37 -19.03 -2.36 -0.91
C ALA A 37 -18.67 -3.65 -1.68
N LYS A 38 -19.13 -3.78 -2.93
CA LYS A 38 -18.88 -4.97 -3.77
C LYS A 38 -17.51 -4.93 -4.45
N GLY A 39 -17.10 -3.74 -4.86
CA GLY A 39 -15.96 -3.50 -5.74
C GLY A 39 -16.18 -3.95 -7.18
N TYR A 40 -15.17 -3.65 -7.99
CA TYR A 40 -15.02 -4.05 -9.38
C TYR A 40 -13.68 -4.74 -9.60
N HIS A 41 -13.52 -5.36 -10.76
CA HIS A 41 -12.23 -5.83 -11.26
C HIS A 41 -11.85 -5.09 -12.55
N PHE A 42 -10.55 -5.09 -12.87
CA PHE A 42 -10.11 -4.58 -14.16
C PHE A 42 -10.81 -5.28 -15.33
N GLY A 43 -11.34 -4.47 -16.25
CA GLY A 43 -12.15 -4.92 -17.39
C GLY A 43 -13.65 -5.00 -17.13
N ASP A 44 -14.12 -4.85 -15.89
CA ASP A 44 -15.56 -4.74 -15.62
C ASP A 44 -16.13 -3.46 -16.23
N LYS A 45 -17.41 -3.49 -16.58
CA LYS A 45 -18.14 -2.32 -17.07
C LYS A 45 -19.07 -1.78 -15.99
N LEU A 46 -19.05 -0.48 -15.74
CA LEU A 46 -20.03 0.18 -14.88
C LEU A 46 -21.42 0.05 -15.52
N GLN A 47 -22.31 -0.63 -14.80
CA GLN A 47 -23.70 -0.85 -15.19
C GLN A 47 -24.57 0.22 -14.54
N LEU A 48 -24.47 1.45 -15.05
CA LEU A 48 -25.21 2.58 -14.49
C LEU A 48 -26.72 2.32 -14.51
N PRO A 49 -27.47 2.75 -13.47
CA PRO A 49 -28.91 2.55 -13.42
C PRO A 49 -29.65 3.11 -14.64
N LYS A 50 -30.78 2.48 -15.00
CA LYS A 50 -31.63 2.95 -16.11
C LYS A 50 -32.06 4.39 -15.94
N GLU A 51 -32.39 4.80 -14.72
CA GLU A 51 -32.76 6.19 -14.42
C GLU A 51 -31.69 7.21 -14.84
N VAL A 52 -30.41 6.84 -14.71
CA VAL A 52 -29.30 7.68 -15.18
C VAL A 52 -29.20 7.61 -16.70
N THR A 53 -29.10 6.41 -17.27
CA THR A 53 -28.82 6.21 -18.70
C THR A 53 -29.95 6.64 -19.63
N GLU A 54 -31.21 6.58 -19.19
CA GLU A 54 -32.37 6.99 -19.98
C GLU A 54 -32.57 8.53 -19.96
N ASN A 55 -32.09 9.23 -18.93
CA ASN A 55 -32.21 10.68 -18.82
C ASN A 55 -30.93 11.45 -19.18
N ALA A 56 -29.79 10.77 -19.29
CA ALA A 56 -28.53 11.36 -19.73
C ALA A 56 -28.42 11.47 -21.27
N GLU A 57 -27.84 12.57 -21.74
CA GLU A 57 -27.26 12.72 -23.07
C GLU A 57 -25.87 12.08 -23.12
N SER A 58 -25.05 12.30 -22.09
CA SER A 58 -23.73 11.69 -21.92
C SER A 58 -23.37 11.54 -20.45
N VAL A 59 -22.55 10.53 -20.14
CA VAL A 59 -21.93 10.35 -18.82
C VAL A 59 -20.43 10.24 -19.00
N THR A 60 -19.67 11.00 -18.20
CA THR A 60 -18.22 10.89 -18.10
C THR A 60 -17.79 10.67 -16.67
N ILE A 61 -16.57 10.14 -16.50
CA ILE A 61 -15.95 9.93 -15.20
C ILE A 61 -14.63 10.70 -15.17
N SER A 62 -14.48 11.60 -14.20
CA SER A 62 -13.26 12.36 -13.96
C SER A 62 -12.40 11.75 -12.84
N PHE A 63 -11.08 11.79 -13.02
CA PHE A 63 -10.02 11.28 -12.13
C PHE A 63 -8.96 12.37 -11.93
N GLY A 64 -9.20 13.29 -11.01
CA GLY A 64 -8.40 14.52 -10.95
C GLY A 64 -8.45 15.24 -12.30
N ASP A 65 -7.30 15.36 -12.97
CA ASP A 65 -7.16 16.06 -14.25
C ASP A 65 -7.49 15.20 -15.49
N LYS A 66 -7.85 13.92 -15.32
CA LYS A 66 -8.20 13.00 -16.42
C LYS A 66 -9.71 12.80 -16.50
N GLU A 67 -10.22 12.50 -17.69
CA GLU A 67 -11.64 12.19 -17.92
C GLU A 67 -11.79 11.06 -18.94
N THR A 68 -12.84 10.25 -18.81
CA THR A 68 -13.20 9.20 -19.79
C THR A 68 -14.71 9.13 -20.00
N THR A 69 -15.10 8.82 -21.24
CA THR A 69 -16.47 8.40 -21.59
C THR A 69 -16.62 6.87 -21.59
N ASP A 70 -15.50 6.13 -21.54
CA ASP A 70 -15.52 4.67 -21.46
C ASP A 70 -15.78 4.23 -20.03
N LEU A 71 -16.93 3.59 -19.83
CA LEU A 71 -17.38 3.08 -18.54
C LEU A 71 -16.77 1.71 -18.20
N THR A 72 -15.55 1.45 -18.66
CA THR A 72 -14.79 0.24 -18.35
C THR A 72 -13.74 0.55 -17.29
N ILE A 73 -13.55 -0.35 -16.32
CA ILE A 73 -12.50 -0.26 -15.30
C ILE A 73 -11.15 -0.57 -15.97
N ASP A 74 -10.54 0.45 -16.55
CA ASP A 74 -9.28 0.36 -17.30
C ASP A 74 -8.09 0.78 -16.41
N PRO A 75 -7.01 -0.02 -16.31
CA PRO A 75 -5.80 0.33 -15.55
C PRO A 75 -5.11 1.62 -16.00
N LYS A 76 -5.47 2.20 -17.15
CA LYS A 76 -5.04 3.54 -17.58
C LYS A 76 -5.59 4.66 -16.68
N PHE A 77 -6.77 4.46 -16.09
CA PHE A 77 -7.47 5.44 -15.28
C PHE A 77 -7.60 5.02 -13.80
N PHE A 78 -7.75 3.71 -13.56
CA PHE A 78 -7.96 3.16 -12.22
C PHE A 78 -6.72 2.46 -11.68
N THR A 79 -6.52 2.53 -10.37
CA THR A 79 -5.60 1.66 -9.62
C THR A 79 -6.40 0.66 -8.78
N LEU A 80 -5.71 -0.36 -8.24
CA LEU A 80 -6.30 -1.19 -7.19
C LEU A 80 -6.68 -0.34 -5.96
N GLY A 81 -7.63 -0.82 -5.16
CA GLY A 81 -8.18 -0.12 -4.00
C GLY A 81 -9.20 0.95 -4.37
N ASP A 82 -9.37 1.93 -3.48
CA ASP A 82 -10.28 3.06 -3.67
C ASP A 82 -9.76 4.06 -4.70
N ASN A 83 -10.66 4.46 -5.60
CA ASN A 83 -10.44 5.50 -6.60
C ASN A 83 -11.52 6.56 -6.42
N ALA A 84 -11.13 7.75 -5.95
CA ALA A 84 -12.03 8.90 -5.91
C ALA A 84 -12.30 9.38 -7.34
N VAL A 85 -13.58 9.51 -7.69
CA VAL A 85 -14.03 9.94 -9.01
C VAL A 85 -15.19 10.92 -8.92
N THR A 86 -15.40 11.68 -9.99
CA THR A 86 -16.61 12.48 -10.17
C THR A 86 -17.33 12.01 -11.43
N PHE A 87 -18.59 11.62 -11.29
CA PHE A 87 -19.49 11.38 -12.42
C PHE A 87 -20.04 12.73 -12.91
N ASN A 88 -19.85 13.04 -14.19
CA ASN A 88 -20.46 14.21 -14.82
C ASN A 88 -21.54 13.73 -15.79
N ILE A 89 -22.78 14.12 -15.54
CA ILE A 89 -23.97 13.66 -16.27
C ILE A 89 -24.56 14.87 -16.98
N LYS A 90 -24.37 14.94 -18.29
CA LYS A 90 -25.08 15.90 -19.12
C LYS A 90 -26.48 15.36 -19.37
N THR A 91 -27.51 15.99 -18.83
CA THR A 91 -28.90 15.55 -18.97
C THR A 91 -29.43 15.89 -20.36
N LYS A 92 -30.47 15.17 -20.82
CA LYS A 92 -31.18 15.53 -22.06
C LYS A 92 -31.85 16.92 -22.01
N GLY A 93 -31.99 17.50 -20.81
CA GLY A 93 -32.46 18.86 -20.59
C GLY A 93 -31.38 19.92 -20.78
N GLY A 94 -30.11 19.53 -20.93
CA GLY A 94 -28.95 20.42 -21.11
C GLY A 94 -28.22 20.80 -19.82
N GLU A 95 -28.72 20.39 -18.66
CA GLU A 95 -28.06 20.57 -17.37
C GLU A 95 -26.89 19.60 -17.19
N VAL A 96 -25.89 19.99 -16.40
CA VAL A 96 -24.76 19.11 -16.03
C VAL A 96 -24.82 18.85 -14.53
N LEU A 97 -25.05 17.59 -14.18
CA LEU A 97 -25.07 17.11 -12.79
C LEU A 97 -23.71 16.48 -12.47
N ASN A 98 -23.17 16.79 -11.29
CA ASN A 98 -21.91 16.22 -10.81
C ASN A 98 -22.15 15.41 -9.55
N GLN A 99 -21.48 14.26 -9.45
CA GLN A 99 -21.57 13.41 -8.28
C GLN A 99 -20.24 12.72 -7.98
N ASP A 100 -19.68 13.04 -6.82
CA ASP A 100 -18.50 12.36 -6.31
C ASP A 100 -18.85 10.94 -5.84
N ALA A 101 -17.91 10.03 -6.04
CA ALA A 101 -18.02 8.64 -5.63
C ALA A 101 -16.64 8.02 -5.42
N THR A 102 -16.63 6.86 -4.76
CA THR A 102 -15.46 5.99 -4.67
C THR A 102 -15.72 4.73 -5.49
N ILE A 103 -14.83 4.42 -6.43
CA ILE A 103 -14.81 3.15 -7.15
C ILE A 103 -13.71 2.27 -6.57
N ASN A 104 -14.10 1.21 -5.86
CA ASN A 104 -13.17 0.22 -5.36
C ASN A 104 -12.84 -0.81 -6.44
N VAL A 105 -11.55 -1.01 -6.72
CA VAL A 105 -11.06 -2.00 -7.70
C VAL A 105 -10.21 -3.05 -7.00
N PHE A 106 -10.56 -4.31 -7.15
CA PHE A 106 -9.91 -5.46 -6.54
C PHE A 106 -9.27 -6.36 -7.58
N ALA A 107 -8.30 -7.16 -7.12
CA ALA A 107 -7.69 -8.18 -7.96
C ALA A 107 -8.75 -9.17 -8.48
N LYS A 108 -8.60 -9.60 -9.73
CA LYS A 108 -9.56 -10.54 -10.33
C LYS A 108 -9.44 -11.95 -9.76
N ASN A 109 -8.22 -12.34 -9.41
CA ASN A 109 -7.93 -13.69 -8.92
C ASN A 109 -7.86 -13.67 -7.39
N PRO A 110 -8.43 -14.67 -6.71
CA PRO A 110 -8.25 -14.82 -5.28
C PRO A 110 -6.78 -15.13 -4.94
N GLU A 111 -6.29 -14.46 -3.91
CA GLU A 111 -4.99 -14.74 -3.32
C GLU A 111 -4.91 -16.19 -2.81
N LYS A 112 -3.79 -16.86 -3.05
CA LYS A 112 -3.56 -18.21 -2.55
C LYS A 112 -3.06 -18.17 -1.11
N ASN A 113 -3.63 -18.98 -0.23
CA ASN A 113 -2.96 -19.28 1.04
C ASN A 113 -1.73 -20.16 0.75
N ILE A 114 -0.54 -19.65 1.05
CA ILE A 114 0.73 -20.32 0.80
C ILE A 114 1.19 -20.98 2.11
N THR A 115 1.30 -22.30 2.07
CA THR A 115 1.76 -23.08 3.22
C THR A 115 3.29 -23.06 3.32
N TYR A 116 3.79 -23.16 4.54
CA TYR A 116 5.22 -23.26 4.83
C TYR A 116 5.48 -24.28 5.93
N GLN A 117 6.75 -24.55 6.17
CA GLN A 117 7.23 -25.36 7.29
C GLN A 117 8.42 -24.68 7.95
N ILE A 118 8.38 -24.56 9.27
CA ILE A 118 9.54 -24.12 10.06
C ILE A 118 10.62 -25.20 9.96
N ILE A 119 11.82 -24.82 9.55
CA ILE A 119 12.95 -25.73 9.38
C ILE A 119 14.14 -25.39 10.29
N ALA A 120 14.22 -24.16 10.80
CA ALA A 120 15.20 -23.74 11.79
C ALA A 120 14.70 -22.55 12.61
N GLU A 121 15.32 -22.38 13.78
CA GLU A 121 15.13 -21.23 14.66
C GLU A 121 16.50 -20.67 15.04
N TYR A 122 16.60 -19.34 15.11
CA TYR A 122 17.82 -18.62 15.50
C TYR A 122 17.49 -17.62 16.62
N PRO A 123 18.43 -17.30 17.51
CA PRO A 123 18.22 -16.26 18.52
C PRO A 123 18.08 -14.89 17.86
N HIS A 124 17.18 -14.07 18.40
CA HIS A 124 17.03 -12.64 18.11
C HIS A 124 17.08 -11.87 19.43
N ASP A 125 17.66 -10.67 19.45
CA ASP A 125 17.71 -9.88 20.69
C ASP A 125 16.32 -9.30 20.98
N PRO A 126 15.65 -9.69 22.09
CA PRO A 126 14.32 -9.19 22.42
C PRO A 126 14.31 -7.70 22.79
N LYS A 127 15.47 -7.03 22.87
CA LYS A 127 15.54 -5.57 23.01
C LYS A 127 15.34 -4.83 21.69
N ASN A 128 15.53 -5.51 20.56
CA ASN A 128 15.41 -4.90 19.25
C ASN A 128 13.94 -4.83 18.83
N PHE A 129 13.50 -3.61 18.54
CA PHE A 129 12.23 -3.30 17.91
C PHE A 129 12.46 -3.22 16.40
N VAL A 130 12.59 -4.40 15.78
CA VAL A 130 12.92 -4.54 14.35
C VAL A 130 11.90 -3.83 13.45
N GLN A 131 12.41 -2.98 12.58
CA GLN A 131 11.63 -2.22 11.60
C GLN A 131 12.11 -2.43 10.15
N GLY A 132 13.33 -2.94 9.97
CA GLY A 132 13.83 -3.40 8.67
C GLY A 132 14.76 -4.58 8.88
N PHE A 133 14.65 -5.59 8.02
CA PHE A 133 15.35 -6.85 8.24
C PHE A 133 15.82 -7.46 6.91
N GLN A 134 17.12 -7.62 6.71
CA GLN A 134 17.67 -8.23 5.50
C GLN A 134 18.80 -9.20 5.80
N VAL A 135 19.04 -10.13 4.88
CA VAL A 135 20.13 -11.10 4.96
C VAL A 135 21.00 -11.07 3.69
N GLU A 136 22.31 -11.00 3.88
CA GLU A 136 23.30 -11.20 2.80
C GLU A 136 24.29 -12.28 3.25
N GLY A 137 24.23 -13.44 2.60
CA GLY A 137 24.98 -14.63 3.04
C GLY A 137 24.51 -15.10 4.41
N ASN A 138 25.35 -14.96 5.43
CA ASN A 138 25.01 -15.28 6.83
C ASN A 138 24.99 -14.03 7.73
N THR A 139 25.00 -12.83 7.14
CA THR A 139 24.97 -11.56 7.87
C THR A 139 23.56 -11.01 7.82
N ILE A 140 22.98 -10.75 8.98
CA ILE A 140 21.75 -9.98 9.13
C ILE A 140 22.09 -8.50 9.20
N TYR A 141 21.34 -7.70 8.46
CA TYR A 141 21.28 -6.24 8.57
C TYR A 141 19.91 -5.90 9.13
N GLU A 142 19.90 -5.18 10.25
CA GLU A 142 18.68 -4.89 10.98
C GLU A 142 18.61 -3.40 11.29
N SER A 143 17.47 -2.82 10.96
CA SER A 143 17.07 -1.51 11.45
C SER A 143 16.20 -1.69 12.68
N ASP A 144 16.65 -1.10 13.78
CA ASP A 144 16.03 -1.17 15.10
C ASP A 144 15.52 0.22 15.46
N GLY A 145 14.22 0.35 15.71
CA GLY A 145 13.53 1.62 15.85
C GLY A 145 12.98 1.84 17.26
N GLN A 146 13.44 2.88 17.95
CA GLN A 146 12.83 3.31 19.21
C GLN A 146 13.30 4.73 19.57
N ASN A 147 12.42 5.53 20.17
CA ASN A 147 12.72 6.91 20.55
C ASN A 147 13.99 6.99 21.42
N GLY A 148 15.02 7.71 20.94
CA GLY A 148 16.30 7.88 21.61
C GLY A 148 17.25 6.67 21.57
N SER A 149 16.86 5.55 20.96
CA SER A 149 17.70 4.35 20.86
C SER A 149 17.75 3.69 19.48
N SER A 150 17.13 4.30 18.46
CA SER A 150 17.20 3.85 17.08
C SER A 150 18.64 3.63 16.61
N GLN A 151 18.86 2.51 15.91
CA GLN A 151 20.14 2.16 15.32
C GLN A 151 19.98 1.35 14.03
N ILE A 152 21.03 1.35 13.20
CA ILE A 152 21.27 0.30 12.22
C ILE A 152 22.35 -0.61 12.78
N LEU A 153 22.17 -1.92 12.69
CA LEU A 153 23.15 -2.90 13.16
C LEU A 153 23.28 -4.05 12.17
N LYS A 154 24.39 -4.77 12.26
CA LYS A 154 24.55 -6.05 11.57
C LYS A 154 25.21 -7.08 12.46
N TYR A 155 24.82 -8.33 12.30
CA TYR A 155 25.29 -9.44 13.11
C TYR A 155 25.24 -10.76 12.33
N THR A 156 25.90 -11.78 12.84
CA THR A 156 25.89 -13.11 12.21
C THR A 156 24.59 -13.83 12.58
N LEU A 157 23.87 -14.37 11.60
CA LEU A 157 22.70 -15.23 11.84
C LEU A 157 23.08 -16.38 12.78
N GLY A 158 22.28 -16.58 13.83
CA GLY A 158 22.60 -17.52 14.91
C GLY A 158 23.25 -16.89 16.15
N THR A 159 23.53 -15.57 16.11
CA THR A 159 24.09 -14.80 17.23
C THR A 159 23.29 -13.50 17.43
N THR A 160 23.45 -12.84 18.58
CA THR A 160 22.82 -11.53 18.86
C THR A 160 23.85 -10.41 19.09
N THR A 161 25.14 -10.71 18.94
CA THR A 161 26.20 -9.73 19.17
C THR A 161 26.46 -8.93 17.89
N PRO A 162 26.29 -7.59 17.89
CA PRO A 162 26.57 -6.78 16.72
C PRO A 162 28.03 -6.87 16.28
N LEU A 163 28.24 -7.04 14.98
CA LEU A 163 29.55 -6.89 14.31
C LEU A 163 29.86 -5.41 14.07
N ALA A 164 28.84 -4.62 13.78
CA ALA A 164 28.88 -3.17 13.68
C ALA A 164 27.49 -2.61 14.00
N SER A 165 27.44 -1.39 14.51
CA SER A 165 26.20 -0.62 14.64
C SER A 165 26.47 0.87 14.58
N THR A 166 25.45 1.62 14.16
CA THR A 166 25.44 3.08 14.14
C THR A 166 24.12 3.56 14.69
N LYS A 167 24.18 4.39 15.74
CA LYS A 167 23.00 5.03 16.32
C LYS A 167 22.53 6.21 15.46
N GLN A 168 21.22 6.40 15.39
CA GLN A 168 20.64 7.59 14.76
C GLN A 168 20.57 8.76 15.75
N ALA A 169 20.22 9.94 15.24
CA ALA A 169 19.91 11.10 16.07
C ALA A 169 18.75 10.75 17.04
N PRO A 170 18.77 11.24 18.29
CA PRO A 170 17.76 10.86 19.30
C PRO A 170 16.30 11.13 18.91
N GLU A 171 16.08 12.14 18.08
CA GLU A 171 14.77 12.53 17.53
C GLU A 171 14.25 11.62 16.42
N ASP A 172 15.11 10.80 15.82
CA ASP A 172 14.75 9.97 14.68
C ASP A 172 14.37 8.55 15.11
N PHE A 173 13.16 8.15 14.74
CA PHE A 173 12.69 6.78 14.87
C PHE A 173 13.04 6.02 13.59
N SER A 174 13.92 5.02 13.67
CA SER A 174 14.35 4.23 12.51
C SER A 174 13.30 3.24 12.06
N GLU A 175 13.19 3.09 10.75
CA GLU A 175 12.20 2.26 10.08
C GLU A 175 12.89 1.34 9.05
N GLY A 176 12.20 0.89 8.02
CA GLY A 176 12.67 -0.08 7.03
C GLY A 176 14.03 0.26 6.41
N SER A 177 14.81 -0.77 6.11
CA SER A 177 16.13 -0.63 5.51
C SER A 177 16.40 -1.65 4.41
N THR A 178 17.17 -1.27 3.40
CA THR A 178 17.56 -2.18 2.33
C THR A 178 18.99 -1.98 1.84
N ILE A 179 19.58 -3.03 1.30
CA ILE A 179 20.92 -3.05 0.71
C ILE A 179 20.83 -2.72 -0.79
N VAL A 180 21.66 -1.77 -1.22
CA VAL A 180 21.86 -1.45 -2.64
C VAL A 180 23.37 -1.41 -2.91
N GLY A 181 23.90 -2.47 -3.51
CA GLY A 181 25.32 -2.59 -3.79
C GLY A 181 26.18 -2.61 -2.52
N ASP A 182 27.00 -1.57 -2.35
CA ASP A 182 27.88 -1.36 -1.19
C ASP A 182 27.27 -0.46 -0.11
N LYS A 183 25.98 -0.12 -0.23
CA LYS A 183 25.27 0.77 0.69
C LYS A 183 24.09 0.10 1.37
N VAL A 184 23.73 0.63 2.54
CA VAL A 184 22.46 0.36 3.23
C VAL A 184 21.67 1.66 3.30
N TYR A 185 20.42 1.62 2.85
CA TYR A 185 19.45 2.71 2.96
C TYR A 185 18.53 2.41 4.13
N GLN A 186 18.21 3.40 4.95
CA GLN A 186 17.31 3.25 6.10
C GLN A 186 16.34 4.42 6.14
N LEU A 187 15.06 4.12 6.31
CA LEU A 187 14.01 5.10 6.49
C LEU A 187 13.94 5.55 7.95
N THR A 188 13.36 6.73 8.16
CA THR A 188 12.80 7.17 9.44
C THR A 188 11.27 7.24 9.35
N TRP A 189 10.60 7.17 10.50
CA TRP A 189 9.14 7.18 10.57
C TRP A 189 8.55 8.52 10.11
N GLN A 190 8.70 9.57 10.91
CA GLN A 190 8.04 10.87 10.70
C GLN A 190 8.98 12.00 10.31
N SER A 191 10.30 11.77 10.35
CA SER A 191 11.29 12.82 10.10
C SER A 191 11.44 13.20 8.63
N LYS A 192 10.74 12.52 7.71
CA LYS A 192 10.73 12.80 6.26
C LYS A 192 12.12 12.76 5.59
N LYS A 193 13.04 12.02 6.20
CA LYS A 193 14.40 11.79 5.70
C LYS A 193 14.81 10.34 5.91
N GLY A 194 15.83 9.89 5.19
CA GLY A 194 16.48 8.62 5.42
C GLY A 194 17.99 8.75 5.45
N TYR A 195 18.64 7.65 5.79
CA TYR A 195 20.07 7.54 5.98
C TYR A 195 20.69 6.57 4.97
N ILE A 196 21.92 6.87 4.53
CA ILE A 196 22.73 6.00 3.68
C ILE A 196 24.01 5.67 4.42
N TYR A 197 24.29 4.37 4.57
CA TYR A 197 25.48 3.87 5.25
C TYR A 197 26.38 3.09 4.29
N ASP A 198 27.67 3.06 4.58
CA ASP A 198 28.58 2.07 4.01
C ASP A 198 28.21 0.68 4.55
N LYS A 199 27.94 -0.30 3.68
CA LYS A 199 27.47 -1.63 4.08
C LYS A 199 28.49 -2.39 4.96
N ASN A 200 29.78 -2.16 4.73
CA ASN A 200 30.83 -2.91 5.41
C ASN A 200 31.07 -2.44 6.85
N SER A 201 31.00 -1.14 7.10
CA SER A 201 31.26 -0.53 8.41
C SER A 201 30.01 -0.04 9.13
N LEU A 202 28.89 0.08 8.41
CA LEU A 202 27.69 0.83 8.81
C LEU A 202 27.95 2.30 9.14
N LYS A 203 29.07 2.86 8.69
CA LYS A 203 29.35 4.29 8.86
C LYS A 203 28.37 5.10 8.02
N LEU A 204 27.76 6.11 8.64
CA LEU A 204 26.89 7.06 7.94
C LEU A 204 27.68 7.79 6.85
N LEU A 205 27.14 7.76 5.63
CA LEU A 205 27.69 8.43 4.45
C LEU A 205 26.95 9.73 4.17
N SER A 206 25.61 9.69 4.16
CA SER A 206 24.76 10.84 3.85
C SER A 206 23.33 10.62 4.31
N GLU A 207 22.54 11.69 4.29
CA GLU A 207 21.08 11.65 4.42
C GLU A 207 20.42 11.87 3.06
N PHE A 208 19.14 11.49 2.92
CA PHE A 208 18.30 11.82 1.77
C PHE A 208 16.91 12.27 2.22
N ALA A 209 16.28 13.14 1.43
CA ALA A 209 14.91 13.58 1.66
C ALA A 209 13.90 12.61 1.01
N TYR A 210 12.71 12.50 1.58
CA TYR A 210 11.61 11.78 0.96
C TYR A 210 10.98 12.58 -0.19
N PRO A 211 10.36 11.93 -1.18
CA PRO A 211 9.45 12.63 -2.08
C PRO A 211 8.25 13.16 -1.27
N ASN A 212 7.70 14.30 -1.67
CA ASN A 212 6.58 14.94 -0.94
C ASN A 212 5.36 14.03 -0.74
N VAL A 213 5.14 13.08 -1.66
CA VAL A 213 4.01 12.14 -1.61
C VAL A 213 4.19 11.03 -0.56
N LEU A 214 5.42 10.74 -0.11
CA LEU A 214 5.68 9.70 0.88
C LEU A 214 5.45 10.30 2.28
N GLY A 215 4.32 9.92 2.89
CA GLY A 215 3.80 10.45 4.15
C GLY A 215 4.70 10.13 5.36
N GLU A 216 5.05 8.87 5.50
CA GLU A 216 5.93 8.34 6.54
C GLU A 216 6.87 7.33 5.87
N GLY A 217 7.89 6.87 6.57
CA GLY A 217 8.67 5.70 6.14
C GLY A 217 8.37 4.51 7.03
N TRP A 218 7.98 3.37 6.46
CA TRP A 218 7.69 2.14 7.22
C TRP A 218 8.59 1.00 6.77
N GLY A 219 8.32 0.33 5.66
CA GLY A 219 9.19 -0.71 5.10
C GLY A 219 10.01 -0.20 3.91
N LEU A 220 11.16 -0.84 3.65
CA LEU A 220 12.02 -0.52 2.51
C LEU A 220 12.67 -1.79 1.95
N THR A 221 12.56 -2.01 0.65
CA THR A 221 13.29 -3.06 -0.08
C THR A 221 13.82 -2.56 -1.43
N TYR A 222 14.51 -3.41 -2.19
CA TYR A 222 15.12 -3.06 -3.47
C TYR A 222 14.88 -4.14 -4.53
N ASP A 223 14.28 -3.77 -5.66
CA ASP A 223 13.95 -4.71 -6.75
C ASP A 223 15.08 -4.96 -7.76
N GLY A 224 16.29 -4.47 -7.47
CA GLY A 224 17.39 -4.47 -8.43
C GLY A 224 17.45 -3.22 -9.32
N LYS A 225 16.42 -2.36 -9.27
CA LYS A 225 16.32 -1.11 -10.04
C LYS A 225 15.84 0.09 -9.24
N ASN A 226 14.81 -0.07 -8.41
CA ASN A 226 14.15 0.96 -7.61
C ASN A 226 14.18 0.55 -6.15
N LEU A 227 14.31 1.54 -5.26
CA LEU A 227 13.90 1.37 -3.88
C LEU A 227 12.38 1.27 -3.84
N ILE A 228 11.83 0.40 -3.00
CA ILE A 228 10.40 0.24 -2.81
C ILE A 228 10.09 0.50 -1.34
N ALA A 229 9.32 1.55 -1.07
CA ALA A 229 8.95 1.97 0.27
C ALA A 229 7.45 1.76 0.53
N SER A 230 7.11 1.44 1.78
CA SER A 230 5.75 1.55 2.32
C SER A 230 5.70 2.67 3.36
N ASP A 231 4.49 3.17 3.65
CA ASP A 231 4.24 4.22 4.65
C ASP A 231 3.05 3.89 5.56
N GLY A 232 2.66 2.63 5.66
CA GLY A 232 1.47 2.18 6.38
C GLY A 232 0.15 2.43 5.63
N SER A 233 0.15 3.10 4.49
CA SER A 233 -1.01 3.15 3.61
C SER A 233 -1.11 1.87 2.76
N LYS A 234 -2.06 1.86 1.81
CA LYS A 234 -2.19 0.82 0.78
C LYS A 234 -1.19 0.94 -0.37
N LEU A 235 -0.35 1.98 -0.37
CA LEU A 235 0.55 2.30 -1.48
C LEU A 235 1.94 1.74 -1.24
N LEU A 236 2.57 1.31 -2.33
CA LEU A 236 4.01 1.06 -2.41
C LEU A 236 4.63 2.06 -3.39
N TYR A 237 5.66 2.76 -2.93
CA TYR A 237 6.32 3.85 -3.64
C TYR A 237 7.65 3.38 -4.19
N PHE A 238 7.86 3.55 -5.49
CA PHE A 238 9.10 3.20 -6.18
C PHE A 238 9.95 4.46 -6.32
N LEU A 239 11.12 4.47 -5.71
CA LEU A 239 12.02 5.62 -5.63
C LEU A 239 13.31 5.35 -6.43
N ASP A 240 13.88 6.40 -7.01
CA ASP A 240 15.17 6.32 -7.69
C ASP A 240 16.28 6.11 -6.63
N PRO A 241 17.07 5.02 -6.69
CA PRO A 241 18.12 4.77 -5.70
C PRO A 241 19.28 5.79 -5.77
N ALA A 242 19.47 6.48 -6.91
CA ALA A 242 20.48 7.52 -7.05
C ALA A 242 20.04 8.86 -6.42
N ASP A 243 18.72 9.08 -6.32
CA ASP A 243 18.11 10.24 -5.69
C ASP A 243 16.72 9.88 -5.13
N PRO A 244 16.66 9.35 -3.89
CA PRO A 244 15.40 8.85 -3.33
C PRO A 244 14.30 9.90 -3.16
N SER A 245 14.61 11.19 -3.30
CA SER A 245 13.60 12.26 -3.34
C SER A 245 12.76 12.24 -4.61
N LYS A 246 13.18 11.48 -5.64
CA LYS A 246 12.47 11.30 -6.90
C LYS A 246 11.62 10.04 -6.86
N LEU A 247 10.30 10.25 -6.89
CA LEU A 247 9.33 9.20 -7.14
C LEU A 247 9.37 8.77 -8.61
N VAL A 248 9.50 7.47 -8.84
CA VAL A 248 9.35 6.85 -10.17
C VAL A 248 7.89 6.56 -10.45
N LYS A 249 7.22 5.89 -9.51
CA LYS A 249 5.78 5.55 -9.55
C LYS A 249 5.31 5.11 -8.17
N TYR A 250 4.01 4.94 -8.00
CA TYR A 250 3.45 4.15 -6.91
C TYR A 250 2.44 3.15 -7.45
N ILE A 251 2.16 2.10 -6.68
CA ILE A 251 1.09 1.14 -6.93
C ILE A 251 0.27 1.00 -5.64
N ALA A 252 -1.03 0.71 -5.78
CA ALA A 252 -1.88 0.35 -4.65
C ALA A 252 -1.97 -1.17 -4.53
N VAL A 253 -2.07 -1.69 -3.31
CA VAL A 253 -2.09 -3.12 -3.03
C VAL A 253 -3.50 -3.59 -2.69
N ALA A 254 -3.98 -4.60 -3.41
CA ALA A 254 -5.27 -5.23 -3.12
C ALA A 254 -5.28 -6.73 -3.45
N GLY A 255 -6.05 -7.47 -2.66
CA GLY A 255 -6.48 -8.82 -2.98
C GLY A 255 -7.80 -8.81 -3.74
N SER A 256 -8.48 -9.96 -3.76
CA SER A 256 -9.72 -10.15 -4.53
C SER A 256 -10.96 -9.50 -3.92
N SER A 257 -10.94 -9.20 -2.63
CA SER A 257 -12.10 -8.70 -1.88
C SER A 257 -11.83 -7.47 -1.02
N GLN A 258 -10.56 -7.06 -0.91
CA GLN A 258 -10.15 -5.92 -0.09
C GLN A 258 -8.85 -5.30 -0.60
N ALA A 259 -8.69 -3.99 -0.35
CA ALA A 259 -7.38 -3.36 -0.34
C ALA A 259 -6.64 -3.74 0.95
N TYR A 260 -5.31 -3.78 0.89
CA TYR A 260 -4.49 -3.98 2.08
C TYR A 260 -3.85 -2.64 2.45
N ASP A 261 -4.17 -2.15 3.64
CA ASP A 261 -3.49 -1.05 4.31
C ASP A 261 -2.50 -1.57 5.35
N GLN A 262 -1.87 -0.67 6.10
CA GLN A 262 -0.91 -1.00 7.16
C GLN A 262 0.27 -1.84 6.64
N LEU A 263 0.64 -1.64 5.38
CA LEU A 263 1.82 -2.27 4.78
C LEU A 263 3.06 -1.78 5.53
N ASN A 264 3.77 -2.72 6.15
CA ASN A 264 4.91 -2.43 7.00
C ASN A 264 6.19 -2.93 6.33
N GLU A 265 7.03 -3.70 7.03
CA GLU A 265 8.30 -4.21 6.53
C GLU A 265 8.15 -4.96 5.19
N LEU A 266 9.13 -4.75 4.30
CA LEU A 266 9.11 -5.20 2.91
C LEU A 266 10.36 -6.00 2.57
N GLU A 267 10.19 -7.02 1.72
CA GLU A 267 11.31 -7.73 1.12
C GLU A 267 11.02 -8.11 -0.34
N TYR A 268 11.94 -7.81 -1.25
CA TYR A 268 11.84 -8.19 -2.65
C TYR A 268 12.58 -9.50 -2.90
N HIS A 269 11.88 -10.51 -3.39
CA HIS A 269 12.47 -11.80 -3.68
C HIS A 269 11.78 -12.50 -4.86
N ASN A 270 12.58 -13.06 -5.77
CA ASN A 270 12.13 -13.84 -6.92
C ASN A 270 10.97 -13.18 -7.72
N GLY A 271 11.05 -11.87 -7.94
CA GLY A 271 10.08 -11.12 -8.74
C GLY A 271 8.87 -10.58 -7.98
N PHE A 272 8.76 -10.84 -6.67
CA PHE A 272 7.64 -10.43 -5.85
C PHE A 272 8.08 -9.56 -4.68
N ILE A 273 7.17 -8.70 -4.21
CA ILE A 273 7.32 -7.97 -2.95
C ILE A 273 6.60 -8.76 -1.87
N TYR A 274 7.26 -8.99 -0.76
CA TYR A 274 6.68 -9.55 0.45
C TYR A 274 6.47 -8.42 1.43
N ALA A 275 5.30 -8.36 2.07
CA ALA A 275 4.98 -7.28 2.98
C ALA A 275 4.35 -7.80 4.26
N ASN A 276 4.85 -7.37 5.41
CA ASN A 276 4.09 -7.48 6.66
C ASN A 276 2.88 -6.56 6.61
N VAL A 277 1.80 -6.97 7.27
CA VAL A 277 0.66 -6.09 7.56
C VAL A 277 0.66 -5.83 9.06
N TRP A 278 0.89 -4.58 9.47
CA TRP A 278 1.02 -4.24 10.88
C TRP A 278 -0.23 -4.67 11.68
N GLN A 279 -0.02 -5.15 12.91
CA GLN A 279 -1.06 -5.71 13.78
C GLN A 279 -1.78 -6.97 13.25
N LYS A 280 -1.32 -7.56 12.13
CA LYS A 280 -1.85 -8.83 11.61
C LYS A 280 -0.72 -9.84 11.47
N PRO A 281 -0.92 -11.11 11.88
CA PRO A 281 0.11 -12.15 11.76
C PRO A 281 0.15 -12.73 10.33
N VAL A 282 0.14 -11.86 9.31
CA VAL A 282 0.13 -12.25 7.90
C VAL A 282 1.24 -11.57 7.13
N ILE A 283 1.77 -12.27 6.13
CA ILE A 283 2.65 -11.71 5.11
C ILE A 283 1.97 -11.84 3.75
N LEU A 284 1.97 -10.75 2.97
CA LEU A 284 1.44 -10.72 1.62
C LEU A 284 2.55 -11.06 0.62
N LYS A 285 2.20 -11.72 -0.48
CA LYS A 285 3.04 -11.84 -1.69
C LYS A 285 2.39 -11.01 -2.80
N ILE A 286 3.06 -9.94 -3.20
CA ILE A 286 2.53 -8.86 -4.03
C ILE A 286 3.25 -8.82 -5.37
N ASN A 287 2.49 -8.75 -6.45
CA ASN A 287 3.03 -8.53 -7.79
C ASN A 287 3.43 -7.05 -7.97
N PRO A 288 4.72 -6.72 -8.16
CA PRO A 288 5.20 -5.33 -8.27
C PRO A 288 4.74 -4.62 -9.55
N ALA A 289 4.22 -5.36 -10.54
CA ALA A 289 3.74 -4.78 -11.79
C ALA A 289 2.42 -4.02 -11.60
N ASN A 290 1.53 -4.53 -10.74
CA ASN A 290 0.15 -4.05 -10.62
C ASN A 290 -0.38 -3.94 -9.18
N GLY A 291 0.34 -4.44 -8.17
CA GLY A 291 -0.08 -4.42 -6.77
C GLY A 291 -1.03 -5.55 -6.36
N GLU A 292 -1.28 -6.52 -7.23
CA GLU A 292 -2.12 -7.68 -6.93
C GLU A 292 -1.46 -8.56 -5.86
N VAL A 293 -2.19 -8.83 -4.78
CA VAL A 293 -1.81 -9.86 -3.80
C VAL A 293 -2.10 -11.22 -4.42
N VAL A 294 -1.04 -11.94 -4.79
CA VAL A 294 -1.14 -13.27 -5.40
C VAL A 294 -1.12 -14.40 -4.37
N GLY A 295 -0.71 -14.09 -3.14
CA GLY A 295 -0.78 -15.04 -2.05
C GLY A 295 -0.55 -14.42 -0.68
N THR A 296 -0.87 -15.20 0.35
CA THR A 296 -0.78 -14.81 1.75
C THR A 296 -0.17 -15.95 2.57
N PHE A 297 0.58 -15.61 3.59
CA PHE A 297 1.13 -16.53 4.58
C PHE A 297 0.50 -16.23 5.94
N ASP A 298 0.05 -17.25 6.65
CA ASP A 298 -0.51 -17.13 7.99
C ASP A 298 0.51 -17.56 9.04
N PHE A 299 0.96 -16.60 9.86
CA PHE A 299 1.92 -16.79 10.94
C PHE A 299 1.28 -16.72 12.33
N THR A 300 -0.05 -16.87 12.43
CA THR A 300 -0.81 -16.75 13.69
C THR A 300 -0.23 -17.59 14.81
N GLU A 301 0.12 -18.86 14.54
CA GLU A 301 0.63 -19.77 15.57
C GLU A 301 2.05 -19.40 16.03
N ILE A 302 2.88 -18.80 15.17
CA ILE A 302 4.19 -18.27 15.57
C ILE A 302 3.99 -16.98 16.38
N ALA A 303 3.13 -16.07 15.92
CA ALA A 303 2.87 -14.80 16.60
C ALA A 303 2.37 -15.01 18.04
N LYS A 304 1.42 -15.93 18.25
CA LYS A 304 0.91 -16.30 19.59
C LYS A 304 2.00 -16.69 20.61
N GLN A 305 3.12 -17.24 20.14
CA GLN A 305 4.20 -17.69 21.02
C GLN A 305 5.13 -16.54 21.44
N ASN A 306 5.17 -15.45 20.68
CA ASN A 306 6.18 -14.40 20.81
C ASN A 306 5.61 -13.03 21.18
N THR A 307 4.38 -12.71 20.77
CA THR A 307 3.71 -11.45 21.07
C THR A 307 3.28 -11.38 22.54
N LYS A 308 4.08 -10.69 23.36
CA LYS A 308 3.84 -10.53 24.82
C LYS A 308 3.34 -9.13 25.18
N GLY A 309 3.76 -8.10 24.45
CA GLY A 309 3.27 -6.73 24.49
C GLY A 309 2.29 -6.41 23.36
N SER A 310 1.76 -5.18 23.36
CA SER A 310 0.80 -4.70 22.35
C SER A 310 1.42 -4.48 20.96
N ASP A 311 2.72 -4.21 20.91
CA ASP A 311 3.47 -3.93 19.67
C ASP A 311 4.56 -4.97 19.38
N ASP A 312 4.60 -6.08 20.11
CA ASP A 312 5.51 -7.22 19.90
C ASP A 312 5.02 -8.08 18.71
N VAL A 313 4.74 -7.45 17.58
CA VAL A 313 4.06 -8.06 16.44
C VAL A 313 5.05 -8.60 15.40
N LEU A 314 4.56 -9.48 14.53
CA LEU A 314 5.28 -9.96 13.36
C LEU A 314 5.74 -8.76 12.51
N ASN A 315 7.05 -8.64 12.30
CA ASN A 315 7.68 -7.59 11.49
C ASN A 315 9.12 -8.00 11.18
N GLY A 316 9.52 -7.97 9.91
CA GLY A 316 10.84 -8.38 9.46
C GLY A 316 10.80 -9.63 8.61
N ILE A 317 11.16 -9.49 7.33
CA ILE A 317 11.14 -10.53 6.31
C ILE A 317 12.49 -10.49 5.58
N ALA A 318 13.17 -11.63 5.48
CA ALA A 318 14.36 -11.73 4.63
C ALA A 318 14.36 -13.08 3.89
N PHE A 319 15.17 -13.23 2.85
CA PHE A 319 15.30 -14.52 2.15
C PHE A 319 16.73 -15.07 2.18
N LYS A 320 16.86 -16.30 2.72
CA LYS A 320 18.10 -17.09 2.72
C LYS A 320 17.96 -18.21 1.69
N GLY A 321 18.42 -17.94 0.46
CA GLY A 321 18.08 -18.78 -0.69
C GLY A 321 16.57 -18.69 -0.93
N GLU A 322 15.90 -19.85 -1.04
CA GLU A 322 14.44 -19.92 -1.22
C GLU A 322 13.64 -19.91 0.09
N ASN A 323 14.34 -19.96 1.23
CA ASN A 323 13.69 -19.97 2.55
C ASN A 323 13.47 -18.55 3.03
N MET A 324 12.29 -18.29 3.58
CA MET A 324 11.96 -17.02 4.21
C MET A 324 12.41 -17.04 5.67
N LEU A 325 13.09 -15.99 6.10
CA LEU A 325 13.35 -15.68 7.50
C LEU A 325 12.28 -14.71 7.97
N VAL A 326 11.64 -15.01 9.10
CA VAL A 326 10.65 -14.13 9.73
C VAL A 326 10.96 -13.92 11.20
N THR A 327 10.71 -12.72 11.70
CA THR A 327 10.80 -12.38 13.12
C THR A 327 9.75 -11.34 13.50
N GLY A 328 9.92 -10.67 14.63
CA GLY A 328 9.01 -9.64 15.08
C GLY A 328 9.66 -8.72 16.10
N LYS A 329 8.96 -7.61 16.35
CA LYS A 329 9.36 -6.59 17.33
C LYS A 329 9.49 -7.25 18.69
N ASN A 330 10.67 -7.13 19.30
CA ASN A 330 11.01 -7.73 20.59
C ASN A 330 10.90 -9.27 20.66
N TRP A 331 10.80 -9.97 19.52
CA TRP A 331 10.75 -11.43 19.52
C TRP A 331 12.10 -12.01 19.93
N PRO A 332 12.15 -13.11 20.70
CA PRO A 332 13.43 -13.73 21.07
C PRO A 332 14.02 -14.62 19.96
N LYS A 333 13.33 -14.76 18.81
CA LYS A 333 13.66 -15.72 17.76
C LYS A 333 13.44 -15.15 16.35
N ILE A 334 14.30 -15.61 15.43
CA ILE A 334 14.08 -15.61 13.98
C ILE A 334 13.72 -17.04 13.58
N TYR A 335 12.70 -17.20 12.73
CA TYR A 335 12.27 -18.48 12.20
C TYR A 335 12.65 -18.58 10.71
N GLU A 336 13.34 -19.63 10.32
CA GLU A 336 13.54 -19.98 8.90
C GLU A 336 12.42 -20.93 8.47
N VAL A 337 11.68 -20.51 7.45
CA VAL A 337 10.55 -21.26 6.91
C VAL A 337 10.79 -21.63 5.45
N GLN A 338 10.57 -22.89 5.14
CA GLN A 338 10.53 -23.41 3.78
C GLN A 338 9.13 -23.22 3.22
N ILE A 339 9.02 -22.49 2.10
CA ILE A 339 7.77 -22.30 1.36
C ILE A 339 7.45 -23.60 0.57
N LYS A 340 6.19 -24.03 0.54
CA LYS A 340 5.74 -25.27 -0.12
C LYS A 340 5.02 -25.05 -1.44
#